data_AF-A0A3M1ECF2-F1
#
_entry.id   AF-A0A3M1ECF2-F1
#
_cell.length_a   1.000
_cell.length_b   1.000
_cell.length_c   1.000
_cell.angle_alpha   90.00
_cell.angle_beta   90.00
_cell.angle_gamma   90.00
#
_symmetry.space_group_name_H-M   'P 1'
#
loop_
_entity.id
_entity.type
_entity.pdbx_description
1 polymer ?
#
loop_
_entity_poly.entity_id
_entity_poly.type
_entity_poly.pdbx_seq_one_letter_code
_entity_poly.pdbx_strand_id
1 'polypeptide(L)'
;MNRTLALMISAAMLGLGAQAAIAGENVGEKIFKKKCAMCHKIDKKKVGPAVKDMNRDPEVLRQTIAEGRKMMPRFGGKLSAEEIDAVVAFLQSKQKDED
;
A
#
# COMPACT_ATOMS: atom_id res chain seq x y z
N MET A 1 -63.56 12.20 2.70
CA MET A 1 -63.40 11.66 4.08
C MET A 1 -63.51 10.15 3.94
N ASN A 2 -62.51 9.28 4.05
CA ASN A 2 -61.20 9.29 4.68
C ASN A 2 -60.16 8.54 3.80
N ARG A 3 -58.90 8.89 4.01
CA ARG A 3 -57.75 8.70 3.11
C ARG A 3 -57.18 7.28 3.18
N THR A 4 -57.22 6.57 2.05
CA THR A 4 -56.27 5.50 1.72
C THR A 4 -54.95 6.10 1.22
N LEU A 5 -53.91 5.26 1.21
CA LEU A 5 -52.48 5.47 0.87
C LEU A 5 -51.63 5.96 2.06
N ALA A 6 -50.92 5.07 2.76
CA ALA A 6 -49.77 4.26 2.32
C ALA A 6 -48.52 5.10 1.99
N LEU A 7 -47.48 4.82 2.78
CA LEU A 7 -46.05 4.86 2.44
C LEU A 7 -45.48 6.21 1.94
N MET A 8 -44.95 7.00 2.88
CA MET A 8 -43.92 8.01 2.64
C MET A 8 -42.64 7.54 3.37
N ILE A 9 -41.72 6.86 2.68
CA ILE A 9 -40.44 7.40 2.18
C ILE A 9 -39.65 8.14 3.27
N SER A 10 -38.76 7.40 3.93
CA SER A 10 -37.49 7.86 4.55
C SER A 10 -36.85 6.61 5.16
N ALA A 11 -35.61 6.21 4.91
CA ALA A 11 -34.44 6.94 4.45
C ALA A 11 -33.63 6.05 3.50
N ALA A 12 -33.33 6.58 2.31
CA ALA A 12 -32.21 6.09 1.52
C ALA A 12 -30.93 6.54 2.22
N MET A 13 -30.38 5.70 3.10
CA MET A 13 -29.02 5.83 3.59
C MET A 13 -28.06 5.43 2.46
N LEU A 14 -27.86 6.35 1.52
CA LEU A 14 -26.64 6.43 0.72
C LEU A 14 -25.54 6.93 1.65
N GLY A 15 -24.63 6.05 2.07
CA GLY A 15 -23.51 6.47 2.91
C GLY A 15 -22.55 5.35 3.23
N LEU A 16 -21.37 5.43 2.61
CA LEU A 16 -20.13 4.72 2.94
C LEU A 16 -20.13 3.19 2.71
N GLY A 17 -19.80 2.84 1.46
CA GLY A 17 -19.02 1.66 1.20
C GLY A 17 -17.68 1.72 1.93
N ALA A 18 -17.66 1.21 3.15
CA ALA A 18 -16.45 0.60 3.68
C ALA A 18 -16.46 -0.84 3.15
N GLN A 19 -16.05 -1.03 1.88
CA GLN A 19 -15.45 -2.31 1.54
C GLN A 19 -14.23 -2.42 2.44
N ALA A 20 -14.38 -3.11 3.58
CA ALA A 20 -13.27 -3.62 4.34
C ALA A 20 -12.43 -4.40 3.32
N ALA A 21 -11.26 -3.86 2.98
CA ALA A 21 -10.33 -4.50 2.08
C ALA A 21 -10.10 -5.92 2.62
N ILE A 22 -10.57 -6.90 1.85
CA ILE A 22 -10.48 -8.31 2.18
C ILE A 22 -9.02 -8.60 2.56
N ALA A 23 -8.85 -9.29 3.70
CA ALA A 23 -7.59 -9.74 4.26
C ALA A 23 -6.91 -10.79 3.37
N GLY A 24 -6.56 -10.41 2.15
CA GLY A 24 -5.64 -11.09 1.26
C GLY A 24 -4.33 -10.32 1.23
N GLU A 25 -3.21 -11.05 1.13
CA GLU A 25 -1.87 -10.45 0.96
C GLU A 25 -1.90 -9.45 -0.21
N ASN A 26 -1.66 -8.17 0.10
CA ASN A 26 -1.75 -7.10 -0.87
C ASN A 26 -0.62 -7.23 -1.91
N VAL A 27 -0.84 -6.72 -3.12
CA VAL A 27 0.12 -6.83 -4.25
C VAL A 27 1.51 -6.35 -3.85
N GLY A 28 1.59 -5.27 -3.07
CA GLY A 28 2.85 -4.73 -2.55
C GLY A 28 3.63 -5.71 -1.67
N GLU A 29 2.96 -6.40 -0.75
CA GLU A 29 3.60 -7.42 0.10
C GLU A 29 4.13 -8.59 -0.73
N LYS A 30 3.35 -9.06 -1.71
CA LYS A 30 3.78 -10.14 -2.64
C LYS A 30 5.07 -9.76 -3.37
N ILE A 31 5.10 -8.56 -3.92
CA ILE A 31 6.28 -8.06 -4.65
C ILE A 31 7.45 -7.88 -3.68
N PHE A 32 7.22 -7.30 -2.49
CA PHE A 32 8.25 -7.13 -1.48
C PHE A 32 8.89 -8.47 -1.11
N LYS A 33 8.09 -9.49 -0.79
CA LYS A 33 8.57 -10.84 -0.46
C LYS A 33 9.39 -11.47 -1.59
N LYS A 34 8.96 -11.31 -2.84
CA LYS A 34 9.61 -11.92 -4.02
C LYS A 34 10.87 -11.18 -4.49
N LYS A 35 10.91 -9.85 -4.36
CA LYS A 35 11.91 -9.00 -5.03
C LYS A 35 12.77 -8.18 -4.08
N CYS A 36 12.24 -7.79 -2.92
CA CYS A 36 12.89 -6.82 -2.03
C CYS A 36 13.46 -7.49 -0.77
N ALA A 37 12.78 -8.52 -0.24
CA ALA A 37 13.07 -9.17 1.04
C ALA A 37 14.43 -9.90 1.07
N MET A 38 15.02 -10.15 -0.09
CA MET A 38 16.39 -10.65 -0.21
C MET A 38 17.40 -9.64 0.36
N CYS A 39 17.15 -8.34 0.22
CA CYS A 39 18.09 -7.29 0.62
C CYS A 39 17.57 -6.43 1.77
N HIS A 40 16.25 -6.29 1.92
CA HIS A 40 15.61 -5.43 2.91
C HIS A 40 14.80 -6.26 3.91
N LYS A 41 14.92 -5.93 5.19
CA LYS A 41 14.05 -6.45 6.25
C LYS A 41 13.22 -5.30 6.82
N ILE A 42 12.12 -5.64 7.47
CA ILE A 42 11.19 -4.62 7.97
C ILE A 42 11.84 -3.81 9.09
N ASP A 43 12.39 -4.53 10.06
CA ASP A 43 12.75 -4.09 11.40
C ASP A 43 14.26 -3.86 11.61
N LYS A 44 15.09 -4.41 10.73
CA LYS A 44 16.55 -4.34 10.85
C LYS A 44 17.26 -4.21 9.51
N LYS A 45 18.47 -3.65 9.57
CA LYS A 45 19.37 -3.59 8.41
C LYS A 45 19.75 -5.00 7.97
N LYS A 46 19.85 -5.21 6.65
CA LYS A 46 20.42 -6.42 6.05
C LYS A 46 21.47 -6.03 5.00
N VAL A 47 21.14 -6.12 3.71
CA VAL A 47 21.99 -5.61 2.62
C VAL A 47 21.68 -4.12 2.43
N GLY A 48 20.39 -3.81 2.34
CA GLY A 48 19.88 -2.44 2.41
C GLY A 48 19.44 -2.06 3.83
N PRO A 49 19.03 -0.79 4.03
CA PRO A 49 18.43 -0.34 5.28
C PRO A 49 17.17 -1.14 5.63
N ALA A 50 16.82 -1.14 6.92
CA ALA A 50 15.52 -1.61 7.39
C ALA A 50 14.42 -0.75 6.75
N VAL A 51 13.27 -1.34 6.43
CA VAL A 51 12.13 -0.60 5.86
C VAL A 51 11.67 0.51 6.80
N LYS A 52 11.62 0.24 8.11
CA LYS A 52 11.24 1.23 9.13
C LYS A 52 12.16 2.47 9.17
N ASP A 53 13.42 2.31 8.76
CA ASP A 53 14.44 3.37 8.76
C ASP A 53 14.62 4.03 7.37
N MET A 54 13.82 3.67 6.36
CA MET A 54 13.86 4.30 5.03
C MET A 54 13.18 5.67 5.05
N ASN A 55 13.38 6.43 3.96
CA ASN A 55 12.64 7.67 3.74
C ASN A 55 11.12 7.40 3.79
N ARG A 56 10.36 8.32 4.38
CA ARG A 56 8.89 8.24 4.52
C ARG A 56 8.14 8.96 3.38
N ASP A 57 8.84 9.79 2.60
CA ASP A 57 8.30 10.44 1.41
C ASP A 57 8.03 9.39 0.31
N PRO A 58 6.76 9.20 -0.11
CA PRO A 58 6.41 8.21 -1.12
C PRO A 58 7.09 8.46 -2.46
N GLU A 59 7.33 9.72 -2.85
CA GLU A 59 7.95 10.04 -4.14
C GLU A 59 9.42 9.65 -4.15
N VAL A 60 10.14 9.90 -3.05
CA VAL A 60 11.53 9.45 -2.90
C VAL A 60 11.62 7.92 -2.95
N LEU A 61 10.65 7.22 -2.34
CA LEU A 61 10.58 5.76 -2.39
C LEU A 61 10.31 5.27 -3.82
N ARG A 62 9.34 5.87 -4.53
CA ARG A 62 9.04 5.55 -5.95
C ARG A 62 10.26 5.72 -6.82
N GLN A 63 10.89 6.89 -6.78
CA GLN A 63 12.09 7.18 -7.59
C GLN A 63 13.22 6.21 -7.26
N THR A 64 13.46 5.94 -5.98
CA THR A 64 14.50 4.98 -5.57
C THR A 64 14.23 3.58 -6.11
N ILE A 65 12.97 3.11 -6.11
CA ILE A 65 12.60 1.80 -6.67
C ILE A 65 12.69 1.81 -8.19
N ALA A 66 12.16 2.85 -8.83
CA ALA A 66 12.09 2.99 -10.27
C ALA A 66 13.49 3.12 -10.90
N GLU A 67 14.41 3.84 -10.26
CA GLU A 67 15.73 4.16 -10.81
C GLU A 67 16.85 3.29 -10.22
N GLY A 68 16.65 2.72 -9.03
CA GLY A 68 17.70 2.08 -8.26
C GLY A 68 18.66 3.10 -7.64
N ARG A 69 19.56 2.62 -6.76
CA ARG A 69 20.63 3.46 -6.19
C ARG A 69 21.78 2.62 -5.68
N LYS A 70 23.03 3.03 -5.91
CA LYS A 70 24.22 2.28 -5.49
C LYS A 70 24.11 0.81 -5.91
N MET A 71 24.02 -0.11 -4.95
CA MET A 71 23.89 -1.56 -5.17
C MET A 71 22.43 -2.02 -5.38
N MET A 72 21.43 -1.15 -5.13
CA MET A 72 20.02 -1.47 -5.35
C MET A 72 19.73 -1.37 -6.86
N PRO A 73 19.31 -2.48 -7.51
CA PRO A 73 19.05 -2.47 -8.94
C PRO A 73 17.81 -1.62 -9.27
N ARG A 74 17.80 -1.09 -10.49
CA ARG A 74 16.63 -0.45 -11.10
C ARG A 74 15.48 -1.45 -11.27
N PHE A 75 14.27 -1.08 -10.85
CA PHE A 75 13.04 -1.84 -11.12
C PHE A 75 12.09 -1.19 -12.13
N GLY A 76 12.33 0.07 -12.54
CA GLY A 76 11.58 0.68 -13.64
C GLY A 76 11.75 -0.10 -14.93
N GLY A 77 10.63 -0.47 -15.56
CA GLY A 77 10.58 -1.37 -16.72
C GLY A 77 10.50 -2.87 -16.37
N LYS A 78 10.68 -3.24 -15.09
CA LYS A 78 10.42 -4.59 -14.56
C LYS A 78 9.13 -4.65 -13.75
N LEU A 79 8.76 -3.54 -13.14
CA LEU A 79 7.49 -3.32 -12.44
C LEU A 79 6.74 -2.19 -13.13
N SER A 80 5.41 -2.28 -13.18
CA SER A 80 4.55 -1.16 -13.61
C SER A 80 4.55 -0.04 -12.57
N ALA A 81 4.02 1.14 -12.94
CA ALA A 81 3.87 2.25 -12.00
C ALA A 81 2.96 1.86 -10.82
N GLU A 82 1.87 1.17 -11.09
CA GLU A 82 0.90 0.69 -10.09
C GLU A 82 1.51 -0.37 -9.16
N GLU A 83 2.39 -1.24 -9.69
CA GLU A 83 3.12 -2.21 -8.88
C GLU A 83 4.14 -1.52 -7.96
N ILE A 84 4.84 -0.48 -8.44
CA ILE A 84 5.74 0.33 -7.62
C ILE A 84 4.94 1.05 -6.52
N ASP A 85 3.80 1.64 -6.86
CA ASP A 85 2.89 2.28 -5.89
C ASP A 85 2.40 1.30 -4.82
N ALA A 86 2.02 0.08 -5.23
CA ALA A 86 1.60 -0.95 -4.30
C ALA A 86 2.72 -1.33 -3.32
N VAL A 87 3.96 -1.44 -3.80
CA VAL A 87 5.13 -1.69 -2.92
C VAL A 87 5.36 -0.51 -1.97
N VAL A 88 5.32 0.73 -2.46
CA VAL A 88 5.51 1.93 -1.64
C VAL A 88 4.46 1.98 -0.52
N ALA A 89 3.19 1.72 -0.85
CA ALA A 89 2.12 1.66 0.14
C ALA A 89 2.37 0.57 1.19
N PHE A 90 2.87 -0.60 0.78
CA PHE A 90 3.29 -1.64 1.71
C PHE A 90 4.45 -1.17 2.61
N LEU A 91 5.51 -0.57 2.05
CA LEU A 91 6.64 -0.07 2.84
C LEU A 91 6.18 0.95 3.90
N GLN A 92 5.35 1.91 3.50
CA GLN A 92 4.79 2.91 4.42
C GLN A 92 3.91 2.28 5.50
N SER A 93 3.14 1.23 5.18
CA SER A 93 2.37 0.49 6.17
C SER A 93 3.24 -0.18 7.25
N LYS A 94 4.52 -0.44 6.95
CA LYS A 94 5.50 -1.06 7.85
C LYS A 94 6.46 -0.05 8.49
N GLN A 95 6.32 1.24 8.17
CA GLN A 95 7.05 2.35 8.76
C GLN A 95 6.26 3.07 9.86
N LYS A 96 4.94 2.82 9.94
CA LYS A 96 4.10 3.34 11.02
C LYS A 96 4.53 2.68 12.31
N ASP A 97 4.74 3.52 13.32
CA ASP A 97 5.50 3.21 14.52
C ASP A 97 4.98 1.92 15.19
N GLU A 98 5.84 0.91 15.30
CA GLU A 98 5.72 -0.11 16.34
C GLU A 98 6.31 0.55 17.60
N ASP A 99 5.45 1.20 18.38
CA ASP A 99 5.74 1.60 19.77
C ASP A 99 6.13 0.37 20.61
#